data_AF-A0A075APD9-F1
#
_entry.id   AF-A0A075APD9-F1
#
_cell.length_a   1.000
_cell.length_b   1.000
_cell.length_c   1.000
_cell.angle_alpha   90.00
_cell.angle_beta   90.00
_cell.angle_gamma   90.00
#
_symmetry.space_group_name_H-M   'P 1'
#
loop_
_entity.id
_entity.type
_entity.pdbx_description
1 polymer ?
#
loop_
_entity_poly.entity_id
_entity_poly.type
_entity_poly.pdbx_seq_one_letter_code
_entity_poly.pdbx_strand_id
1 'polypeptide(L)'
;MCKSLYPTLAIVFLGANDARLSKEDIFFQHVPVEDYKTNLTKIVNLLKAEKLSVILSTPPTLDDEEWNKECIRKGLPSYNRLKENTKLYAIACKEVARAENIPCLDTFSLFENNEENIEKLFSDGLHFSEMGNEIFFKALVEMLNHQGFDPQNLNAFLPYYKDIRIVQKQSEE
;
A
#
# COMPACT_ATOMS: atom_id res chain seq x y z
N MET A 1 6.80 -26.58 18.61
CA MET A 1 7.72 -25.80 17.77
C MET A 1 7.15 -24.40 17.65
N CYS A 2 7.90 -23.37 18.05
CA CYS A 2 7.50 -21.98 17.91
C CYS A 2 7.41 -21.68 16.40
N LYS A 3 6.21 -21.48 15.85
CA LYS A 3 6.08 -20.96 14.49
C LYS A 3 6.69 -19.56 14.53
N SER A 4 7.85 -19.41 13.91
CA SER A 4 8.50 -18.12 13.79
C SER A 4 7.55 -17.13 13.09
N LEU A 5 7.48 -15.90 13.61
CA LEU A 5 6.68 -14.78 13.11
C LEU A 5 7.29 -14.19 11.83
N TYR A 6 7.54 -15.02 10.81
CA TYR A 6 8.00 -14.54 9.52
C TYR A 6 6.80 -14.04 8.69
N PRO A 7 6.92 -12.86 8.05
CA PRO A 7 5.87 -12.37 7.16
C PRO A 7 5.70 -13.34 5.99
N THR A 8 4.44 -13.64 5.64
CA THR A 8 4.07 -14.50 4.51
C THR A 8 3.56 -13.71 3.31
N LEU A 9 3.28 -12.42 3.50
CA LEU A 9 2.68 -11.51 2.54
C LEU A 9 3.31 -10.12 2.70
N ALA A 10 3.60 -9.46 1.59
CA ALA A 10 3.96 -8.06 1.53
C ALA A 10 3.06 -7.31 0.55
N ILE A 11 2.61 -6.13 0.97
CA ILE A 11 1.91 -5.16 0.11
C ILE A 11 2.88 -4.02 -0.11
N VAL A 12 3.31 -3.81 -1.35
CA VAL A 12 4.22 -2.72 -1.72
C VAL A 12 3.38 -1.58 -2.27
N PHE A 13 3.40 -0.46 -1.55
CA PHE A 13 2.60 0.71 -1.86
C PHE A 13 3.50 1.96 -1.90
N LEU A 14 4.14 2.17 -3.04
CA LEU A 14 5.07 3.27 -3.32
C LEU A 14 4.60 4.05 -4.57
N GLY A 15 5.27 5.15 -4.90
CA GLY A 15 4.96 5.93 -6.10
C GLY A 15 4.43 7.33 -5.84
N ALA A 16 3.80 7.59 -4.69
CA ALA A 16 3.24 8.93 -4.39
C ALA A 16 4.34 10.01 -4.25
N ASN A 17 5.52 9.62 -3.76
CA ASN A 17 6.67 10.50 -3.65
C ASN A 17 7.51 10.50 -4.92
N ASP A 18 7.73 9.32 -5.50
CA ASP A 18 8.42 9.11 -6.77
C ASP A 18 7.81 9.99 -7.89
N ALA A 19 6.48 10.12 -7.89
CA ALA A 19 5.71 10.94 -8.82
C ALA A 19 5.77 12.45 -8.60
N ARG A 20 6.62 12.95 -7.70
CA ARG A 20 6.91 14.38 -7.60
C ARG A 20 7.45 14.93 -8.92
N LEU A 21 7.12 16.17 -9.27
CA LEU A 21 7.65 16.84 -10.47
C LEU A 21 9.13 17.23 -10.27
N SER A 22 9.93 17.08 -11.32
CA SER A 22 11.40 17.14 -11.28
C SER A 22 12.01 18.54 -11.17
N LYS A 23 11.28 19.60 -11.54
CA LYS A 23 11.90 20.92 -11.75
C LYS A 23 12.40 21.62 -10.47
N GLU A 24 11.88 21.25 -9.30
CA GLU A 24 12.22 21.88 -8.01
C GLU A 24 12.22 20.87 -6.86
N ASP A 25 12.71 19.66 -7.12
CA ASP A 25 12.72 18.60 -6.11
C ASP A 25 13.83 18.80 -5.06
N ILE A 26 13.62 19.79 -4.19
CA ILE A 26 14.49 20.13 -3.06
C ILE A 26 14.68 18.99 -2.05
N PHE A 27 13.88 17.92 -2.15
CA PHE A 27 13.89 16.80 -1.20
C PHE A 27 14.29 15.47 -1.84
N PHE A 28 14.71 15.46 -3.11
CA PHE A 28 15.18 14.26 -3.82
C PHE A 28 14.17 13.09 -3.73
N GLN A 29 12.88 13.39 -3.84
CA GLN A 29 11.80 12.41 -3.82
C GLN A 29 11.43 11.90 -5.22
N HIS A 30 11.68 12.70 -6.26
CA HIS A 30 11.40 12.35 -7.64
C HIS A 30 12.28 11.18 -8.09
N VAL A 31 11.63 10.18 -8.69
CA VAL A 31 12.30 9.04 -9.30
C VAL A 31 11.76 8.91 -10.72
N PRO A 32 12.59 8.97 -11.78
CA PRO A 32 12.11 8.79 -13.16
C PRO A 32 11.27 7.51 -13.31
N VAL A 33 10.22 7.55 -14.13
CA VAL A 33 9.24 6.43 -14.24
C VAL A 33 9.92 5.09 -14.55
N GLU A 34 10.95 5.07 -15.40
CA GLU A 34 11.70 3.84 -15.73
C GLU A 34 12.57 3.34 -14.55
N ASP A 35 13.12 4.25 -13.75
CA ASP A 35 13.84 3.89 -12.53
C ASP A 35 12.86 3.37 -11.47
N TYR A 36 11.68 3.97 -11.36
CA TYR A 36 10.59 3.49 -10.50
C TYR A 36 10.18 2.06 -10.87
N LYS A 37 9.97 1.76 -12.16
CA LYS A 37 9.69 0.38 -12.65
C LYS A 37 10.81 -0.57 -12.26
N THR A 38 12.05 -0.19 -12.54
CA THR A 38 13.24 -0.98 -12.23
C THR A 38 13.34 -1.27 -10.73
N ASN A 39 13.06 -0.27 -9.89
CA ASN A 39 13.11 -0.37 -8.43
C ASN A 39 11.98 -1.26 -7.90
N LEU A 40 10.75 -1.11 -8.39
CA LEU A 40 9.64 -1.99 -8.04
C LEU A 40 9.93 -3.44 -8.40
N THR A 41 10.42 -3.71 -9.62
CA THR A 41 10.81 -5.06 -10.04
C THR A 41 11.87 -5.65 -9.10
N LYS A 42 12.88 -4.88 -8.70
CA LYS A 42 13.89 -5.33 -7.72
C LYS A 42 13.27 -5.66 -6.36
N ILE A 43 12.40 -4.79 -5.83
CA ILE A 43 11.72 -4.99 -4.55
C ILE A 43 10.87 -6.27 -4.59
N VAL A 44 10.06 -6.44 -5.64
CA VAL A 44 9.23 -7.64 -5.85
C VAL A 44 10.09 -8.90 -5.86
N ASN A 45 11.18 -8.89 -6.62
CA ASN A 45 12.06 -10.05 -6.73
C ASN A 45 12.77 -10.40 -5.42
N LEU A 46 13.17 -9.41 -4.63
CA LEU A 46 13.72 -9.63 -3.29
C LEU A 46 12.69 -10.28 -2.37
N LEU A 47 11.46 -9.78 -2.35
CA LEU A 47 10.39 -10.33 -1.51
C LEU A 47 10.00 -11.76 -1.93
N LYS A 48 9.94 -12.02 -3.24
CA LYS A 48 9.71 -13.38 -3.78
C LYS A 48 10.85 -14.34 -3.41
N ALA A 49 12.10 -13.89 -3.41
CA ALA A 49 13.25 -14.72 -3.01
C ALA A 49 13.14 -15.16 -1.54
N GLU A 50 12.57 -14.31 -0.69
CA GLU A 50 12.21 -14.62 0.71
C GLU A 50 10.92 -15.43 0.85
N LYS A 51 10.32 -15.88 -0.26
CA LYS A 51 9.09 -16.69 -0.34
C LYS A 51 7.84 -15.99 0.17
N LEU A 52 7.79 -14.65 0.11
CA LEU A 52 6.58 -13.90 0.40
C LEU A 52 5.67 -13.87 -0.83
N SER A 53 4.36 -13.97 -0.60
CA SER A 53 3.38 -13.48 -1.57
C SER A 53 3.50 -11.96 -1.65
N VAL A 54 3.44 -11.39 -2.85
CA VAL A 54 3.59 -9.94 -3.05
C VAL A 54 2.36 -9.41 -3.77
N ILE A 55 1.86 -8.29 -3.29
CA ILE A 55 0.82 -7.51 -3.93
C ILE A 55 1.37 -6.11 -4.16
N LEU A 56 1.22 -5.58 -5.37
CA LEU A 56 1.49 -4.16 -5.63
C LEU A 56 0.22 -3.35 -5.44
N SER A 57 0.36 -2.13 -4.93
CA SER A 57 -0.70 -1.14 -4.91
C SER A 57 -0.23 0.07 -5.69
N THR A 58 -0.99 0.49 -6.71
CA THR A 58 -0.66 1.69 -7.49
C THR A 58 -0.70 2.91 -6.58
N PRO A 59 0.17 3.94 -6.77
CA PRO A 59 0.03 5.19 -6.03
C PRO A 59 -1.39 5.75 -6.23
N PRO A 60 -2.02 6.27 -5.18
CA PRO A 60 -3.38 6.81 -5.29
C PRO A 60 -3.38 8.06 -6.17
N THR A 61 -4.54 8.44 -6.68
CA THR A 61 -4.75 9.80 -7.17
C THR A 61 -4.58 10.81 -6.02
N LEU A 62 -4.62 12.11 -6.34
CA LEU A 62 -4.56 13.21 -5.38
C LEU A 62 -5.51 14.34 -5.82
N ASP A 63 -5.85 15.21 -4.88
CA ASP A 63 -6.50 16.49 -5.16
C ASP A 63 -5.41 17.54 -5.43
N ASP A 64 -5.22 17.87 -6.71
CA ASP A 64 -4.17 18.78 -7.17
C ASP A 64 -4.29 20.18 -6.53
N GLU A 65 -5.52 20.67 -6.34
CA GLU A 65 -5.76 22.01 -5.81
C GLU A 65 -5.56 22.05 -4.30
N GLU A 66 -6.08 21.08 -3.56
CA GLU A 66 -5.89 21.02 -2.11
C GLU A 66 -4.42 20.76 -1.75
N TRP A 67 -3.75 19.85 -2.46
CA TRP A 67 -2.33 19.61 -2.27
C TRP A 67 -1.49 20.85 -2.59
N ASN A 68 -1.86 21.62 -3.62
CA ASN A 68 -1.17 22.86 -3.94
C ASN A 68 -1.30 23.92 -2.83
N LYS A 69 -2.51 24.08 -2.25
CA LYS A 69 -2.70 24.95 -1.08
C LYS A 69 -1.81 24.51 0.08
N GLU A 70 -1.73 23.20 0.32
CA GLU A 70 -0.86 22.64 1.36
C GLU A 70 0.63 22.89 1.08
N CYS A 71 1.06 22.77 -0.17
CA CYS A 71 2.43 23.11 -0.58
C CYS A 71 2.76 24.57 -0.25
N ILE A 72 1.89 25.50 -0.65
CA ILE A 72 2.07 26.93 -0.36
C ILE A 72 2.12 27.18 1.14
N ARG A 73 1.21 26.58 1.92
CA ARG A 73 1.16 26.70 3.39
C ARG A 73 2.46 26.21 4.05
N LYS A 74 3.07 25.15 3.49
CA LYS A 74 4.34 24.58 3.97
C LYS A 74 5.59 25.26 3.40
N GLY A 75 5.44 26.28 2.54
CA GLY A 75 6.57 26.94 1.88
C GLY A 75 7.28 26.04 0.86
N LEU A 76 6.56 25.08 0.26
CA LEU A 76 7.06 24.19 -0.77
C LEU A 76 6.73 24.73 -2.17
N PRO A 77 7.46 24.29 -3.21
CA PRO A 77 7.08 24.54 -4.60
C PRO A 77 5.62 24.19 -4.87
N SER A 78 4.89 25.15 -5.46
CA SER A 78 3.50 24.98 -5.88
C SER A 78 3.38 23.87 -6.92
N TYR A 79 2.29 23.11 -6.86
CA TYR A 79 1.99 22.01 -7.78
C TYR A 79 3.16 21.02 -7.95
N ASN A 80 3.87 20.71 -6.85
CA ASN A 80 5.01 19.79 -6.92
C ASN A 80 4.62 18.33 -7.19
N ARG A 81 3.32 18.00 -7.15
CA ARG A 81 2.73 16.74 -7.58
C ARG A 81 1.44 17.06 -8.33
N LEU A 82 1.12 16.24 -9.32
CA LEU A 82 -0.08 16.34 -10.13
C LEU A 82 -0.66 14.96 -10.39
N LYS A 83 -1.99 14.87 -10.47
CA LYS A 83 -2.73 13.66 -10.80
C LYS A 83 -2.25 13.05 -12.11
N GLU A 84 -2.09 13.91 -13.12
CA GLU A 84 -1.65 13.46 -14.46
C GLU A 84 -0.27 12.82 -14.43
N ASN A 85 0.67 13.37 -13.66
CA ASN A 85 1.99 12.76 -13.51
C ASN A 85 1.90 11.44 -12.70
N THR A 86 1.12 11.42 -11.63
CA THR A 86 0.91 10.22 -10.79
C THR A 86 0.29 9.07 -11.57
N LYS A 87 -0.58 9.37 -12.55
CA LYS A 87 -1.18 8.38 -13.45
C LYS A 87 -0.12 7.57 -14.22
N LEU A 88 1.00 8.19 -14.60
CA LEU A 88 2.12 7.51 -15.26
C LEU A 88 2.73 6.43 -14.36
N TYR A 89 2.88 6.72 -13.06
CA TYR A 89 3.41 5.78 -12.07
C TYR A 89 2.40 4.66 -11.74
N ALA A 90 1.10 4.97 -11.73
CA ALA A 90 0.06 3.97 -11.60
C ALA A 90 0.05 2.98 -12.78
N ILE A 91 0.21 3.47 -14.01
CA ILE A 91 0.35 2.63 -15.22
C ILE A 91 1.61 1.76 -15.11
N ALA A 92 2.76 2.37 -14.80
CA ALA A 92 4.02 1.68 -14.61
C ALA A 92 3.97 0.58 -13.53
N CYS A 93 3.32 0.85 -12.40
CA CYS A 93 3.11 -0.14 -11.34
C CYS A 93 2.30 -1.35 -11.83
N LYS A 94 1.23 -1.11 -12.60
CA LYS A 94 0.42 -2.18 -13.22
C LYS A 94 1.21 -2.99 -14.25
N GLU A 95 2.07 -2.34 -15.02
CA GLU A 95 2.97 -3.03 -15.96
C GLU A 95 3.92 -3.98 -15.22
N VAL A 96 4.54 -3.52 -14.13
CA VAL A 96 5.41 -4.36 -13.30
C VAL A 96 4.64 -5.54 -12.72
N ALA A 97 3.46 -5.30 -12.13
CA ALA A 97 2.66 -6.38 -11.56
C ALA A 97 2.30 -7.45 -12.60
N ARG A 98 1.93 -7.03 -13.83
CA ARG A 98 1.65 -7.94 -14.94
C ARG A 98 2.89 -8.72 -15.37
N ALA A 99 4.03 -8.05 -15.54
CA ALA A 99 5.28 -8.68 -15.95
C ALA A 99 5.76 -9.71 -14.91
N GLU A 100 5.54 -9.41 -13.63
CA GLU A 100 5.90 -10.25 -12.49
C GLU A 100 4.83 -11.31 -12.16
N ASN A 101 3.70 -11.32 -12.87
CA ASN A 101 2.56 -12.20 -12.63
C ASN A 101 2.09 -12.20 -11.15
N ILE A 102 1.91 -11.01 -10.58
CA ILE A 102 1.42 -10.80 -9.21
C ILE A 102 0.17 -9.91 -9.18
N PRO A 103 -0.66 -9.99 -8.13
CA PRO A 103 -1.82 -9.12 -7.98
C PRO A 103 -1.44 -7.63 -7.87
N CYS A 104 -2.30 -6.77 -8.40
CA CYS A 104 -2.18 -5.33 -8.30
C CYS A 104 -3.51 -4.71 -7.85
N LEU A 105 -3.49 -3.99 -6.73
CA LEU A 105 -4.58 -3.09 -6.35
C LEU A 105 -4.44 -1.78 -7.10
N ASP A 106 -5.41 -1.46 -7.96
CA ASP A 106 -5.42 -0.20 -8.67
C ASP A 106 -6.05 0.92 -7.82
N THR A 107 -5.33 1.35 -6.78
CA THR A 107 -5.78 2.41 -5.86
C THR A 107 -5.97 3.75 -6.57
N PHE A 108 -5.19 4.02 -7.62
CA PHE A 108 -5.41 5.18 -8.48
C PHE A 108 -6.85 5.21 -9.02
N SER A 109 -7.25 4.16 -9.76
CA SER A 109 -8.59 4.07 -10.35
C SER A 109 -9.68 3.92 -9.27
N LEU A 110 -9.38 3.25 -8.15
CA LEU A 110 -10.30 3.13 -7.02
C LEU A 110 -10.76 4.51 -6.54
N PHE A 111 -9.82 5.44 -6.38
CA PHE A 111 -10.14 6.79 -5.90
C PHE A 111 -10.58 7.73 -7.02
N GLU A 112 -10.04 7.57 -8.25
CA GLU A 112 -10.52 8.32 -9.42
C GLU A 112 -12.00 8.00 -9.69
N ASN A 113 -12.48 6.78 -9.48
CA ASN A 113 -13.90 6.47 -9.64
C ASN A 113 -14.81 7.00 -8.50
N ASN A 114 -14.25 7.63 -7.47
CA ASN A 114 -14.97 8.26 -6.36
C ASN A 114 -14.92 9.80 -6.47
N GLU A 115 -14.95 10.35 -7.70
CA GLU A 115 -14.76 11.79 -7.97
C GLU A 115 -15.68 12.70 -7.13
N GLU A 116 -16.92 12.28 -6.86
CA GLU A 116 -17.91 13.07 -6.09
C GLU A 116 -17.52 13.34 -4.63
N ASN A 117 -16.53 12.63 -4.09
CA ASN A 117 -16.05 12.80 -2.72
C ASN A 117 -14.52 12.90 -2.64
N ILE A 118 -13.84 13.18 -3.75
CA ILE A 118 -12.38 13.12 -3.82
C ILE A 118 -11.72 13.99 -2.75
N GLU A 119 -12.29 15.16 -2.46
CA GLU A 119 -11.85 16.10 -1.44
C GLU A 119 -11.98 15.55 0.00
N LYS A 120 -12.89 14.58 0.22
CA LYS A 120 -13.08 13.89 1.51
C LYS A 120 -12.20 12.67 1.65
N LEU A 121 -11.61 12.16 0.56
CA LEU A 121 -10.72 10.99 0.61
C LEU A 121 -9.33 11.35 1.13
N PHE A 122 -8.97 12.63 1.12
CA PHE A 122 -7.68 13.12 1.56
C PHE A 122 -7.81 14.10 2.72
N SER A 123 -6.76 14.19 3.53
CA SER A 123 -6.65 15.12 4.66
C SER A 123 -5.98 16.44 4.27
N ASP A 124 -5.08 16.39 3.29
CA ASP A 124 -4.29 17.53 2.79
C ASP A 124 -4.18 17.55 1.26
N GLY A 125 -5.05 16.79 0.58
CA GLY A 125 -5.00 16.55 -0.86
C GLY A 125 -4.11 15.38 -1.30
N LEU A 126 -3.25 14.83 -0.43
CA LEU A 126 -2.36 13.69 -0.76
C LEU A 126 -2.52 12.51 0.21
N HIS A 127 -2.51 12.74 1.52
CA HIS A 127 -2.61 11.70 2.53
C HIS A 127 -4.06 11.34 2.81
N PHE A 128 -4.36 10.04 2.94
CA PHE A 128 -5.72 9.56 3.13
C PHE A 128 -6.35 10.11 4.42
N SER A 129 -7.61 10.51 4.31
CA SER A 129 -8.48 10.75 5.46
C SER A 129 -8.91 9.41 6.10
N GLU A 130 -9.73 9.45 7.14
CA GLU A 130 -10.40 8.25 7.67
C GLU A 130 -11.23 7.55 6.58
N MET A 131 -12.01 8.32 5.81
CA MET A 131 -12.82 7.79 4.70
C MET A 131 -11.95 7.17 3.60
N GLY A 132 -10.84 7.83 3.22
CA GLY A 132 -9.90 7.27 2.24
C GLY A 132 -9.28 5.96 2.71
N ASN A 133 -8.87 5.89 3.98
CA ASN A 133 -8.35 4.66 4.58
C ASN A 133 -9.41 3.55 4.62
N GLU A 134 -10.67 3.87 4.92
CA GLU A 134 -11.75 2.88 4.94
C GLU A 134 -12.01 2.26 3.56
N ILE A 135 -12.06 3.09 2.49
CA ILE A 135 -12.24 2.60 1.12
C ILE A 135 -11.05 1.73 0.70
N PHE A 136 -9.82 2.20 0.96
CA PHE A 136 -8.61 1.43 0.68
C PHE A 136 -8.60 0.09 1.43
N PHE A 137 -8.94 0.09 2.72
CA PHE A 137 -9.00 -1.10 3.56
C PHE A 137 -9.99 -2.14 3.02
N LYS A 138 -11.21 -1.72 2.66
CA LYS A 138 -12.23 -2.63 2.10
C LYS A 138 -11.74 -3.29 0.81
N ALA A 139 -11.20 -2.51 -0.13
CA ALA A 139 -10.68 -3.02 -1.39
C ALA A 139 -9.46 -3.95 -1.18
N LEU A 140 -8.58 -3.60 -0.23
CA LEU A 140 -7.44 -4.44 0.12
C LEU A 140 -7.91 -5.78 0.71
N VAL A 141 -8.81 -5.78 1.69
CA VAL A 141 -9.32 -7.01 2.32
C VAL A 141 -10.01 -7.91 1.30
N GLU A 142 -10.81 -7.35 0.38
CA GLU A 142 -11.44 -8.13 -0.69
C GLU A 142 -10.39 -8.84 -1.56
N MET A 143 -9.36 -8.11 -1.98
CA MET A 143 -8.25 -8.69 -2.75
C MET A 143 -7.48 -9.74 -1.94
N LEU A 144 -7.21 -9.50 -0.64
CA LEU A 144 -6.57 -10.48 0.22
C LEU A 144 -7.38 -11.78 0.32
N ASN A 145 -8.70 -11.68 0.47
CA ASN A 145 -9.59 -12.83 0.49
C ASN A 145 -9.52 -13.62 -0.83
N HIS A 146 -9.53 -12.94 -1.99
CA HIS A 146 -9.35 -13.58 -3.30
C HIS A 146 -7.97 -14.26 -3.46
N GLN A 147 -6.95 -13.79 -2.75
CA GLN A 147 -5.61 -14.40 -2.72
C GLN A 147 -5.46 -15.49 -1.64
N GLY A 148 -6.53 -15.83 -0.91
CA GLY A 148 -6.51 -16.87 0.12
C GLY A 148 -6.00 -16.41 1.49
N PHE A 149 -5.83 -15.10 1.70
CA PHE A 149 -5.44 -14.49 2.99
C PHE A 149 -6.66 -14.08 3.83
N ASP A 150 -7.72 -14.89 3.82
CA ASP A 150 -8.92 -14.62 4.62
C ASP A 150 -8.60 -14.78 6.13
N PRO A 151 -8.81 -13.74 6.95
CA PRO A 151 -8.62 -13.80 8.40
C PRO A 151 -9.37 -14.94 9.08
N GLN A 152 -10.52 -15.36 8.55
CA GLN A 152 -11.31 -16.48 9.08
C GLN A 152 -10.64 -17.84 8.89
N ASN A 153 -9.72 -17.94 7.93
CA ASN A 153 -8.92 -19.14 7.67
C ASN A 153 -7.59 -19.13 8.44
N LEU A 154 -7.27 -18.04 9.16
CA LEU A 154 -6.06 -17.96 9.98
C LEU A 154 -6.28 -18.71 11.30
N ASN A 155 -5.36 -19.62 11.61
CA ASN A 155 -5.36 -20.30 12.90
C ASN A 155 -5.00 -19.30 14.00
N ALA A 156 -5.77 -19.30 15.10
CA ALA A 156 -5.39 -18.57 16.30
C ALA A 156 -3.99 -19.01 16.75
N PHE A 157 -3.12 -18.04 17.04
CA PHE A 157 -1.76 -18.32 17.47
C PHE A 157 -1.73 -19.11 18.78
N LEU A 158 -2.69 -18.83 19.67
CA LEU A 158 -2.88 -19.50 20.94
C LEU A 158 -4.31 -20.06 21.04
N PRO A 159 -4.53 -21.08 21.88
CA PRO A 159 -5.88 -21.59 22.14
C PRO A 159 -6.79 -20.49 22.67
N TYR A 160 -8.09 -20.61 22.40
CA TYR A 160 -9.08 -19.78 23.07
C TYR A 160 -9.03 -20.04 24.58
N TYR A 161 -9.24 -19.00 25.40
CA TYR A 161 -8.99 -19.09 26.84
C TYR A 161 -9.78 -20.20 27.55
N LYS A 162 -10.96 -20.57 27.02
CA LYS A 162 -11.77 -21.68 27.55
C LYS A 162 -11.22 -23.07 27.25
N ASP A 163 -10.32 -23.19 26.29
CA ASP A 163 -9.68 -24.46 25.89
C ASP A 163 -8.37 -24.71 26.66
N ILE A 164 -7.94 -23.76 27.50
CA ILE A 164 -6.74 -23.89 28.34
C ILE A 164 -7.05 -24.80 29.52
N ARG A 165 -6.38 -25.98 29.59
CA ARG A 165 -6.45 -26.87 30.74
C ARG A 165 -5.31 -26.57 31.72
N ILE A 166 -5.66 -26.27 32.97
CA ILE A 166 -4.69 -26.16 34.06
C ILE A 166 -4.30 -27.58 34.48
N VAL A 167 -3.10 -28.01 34.13
CA VAL A 167 -2.54 -29.26 34.65
C VAL A 167 -2.07 -28.98 36.06
N GLN A 168 -2.79 -29.48 37.06
CA GLN A 168 -2.28 -29.51 38.44
C GLN A 168 -1.06 -30.44 38.47
N LYS A 169 0.10 -29.92 38.90
CA LYS A 169 1.27 -30.75 39.18
C LYS A 169 0.87 -31.78 40.24
N GLN A 170 0.94 -33.07 39.91
CA GLN A 170 0.90 -34.10 40.93
C GLN A 170 2.12 -33.90 41.83
N SER A 171 1.88 -33.77 43.14
CA SER A 171 2.93 -33.85 44.15
C SER A 171 3.57 -35.22 44.05
N GLU A 172 4.86 -35.26 43.74
CA GLU A 172 5.68 -36.45 43.95
C GLU A 172 5.71 -36.68 45.47
N GLU A 173 5.13 -37.81 45.91
CA GLU A 173 5.25 -38.34 47.28
C GLU A 173 6.66 -38.84 47.56
#